data_AF-A0A5B0BYT5-F1
#
_entry.id   AF-A0A5B0BYT5-F1
#
_cell.length_a   1.000
_cell.length_b   1.000
_cell.length_c   1.000
_cell.angle_alpha   90.00
_cell.angle_beta   90.00
_cell.angle_gamma   90.00
#
_symmetry.space_group_name_H-M   'P 1'
#
loop_
_entity.id
_entity.type
_entity.pdbx_description
1 polymer ?
#
loop_
_entity_poly.entity_id
_entity_poly.type
_entity_poly.pdbx_seq_one_letter_code
_entity_poly.pdbx_strand_id
1 'polypeptide(L)' 'MVDWSKLEKIKTPRDLTDQINLGQARAYLRETDWYAFALLEDETPIPSDIKVARTAARVTISQLAPPPAS' A
#
# COMPACT_ATOMS: atom_id res chain seq x y z
N MET A 1 25.18 23.77 -21.83
CA MET A 1 24.34 23.97 -20.64
C MET A 1 24.03 22.60 -20.07
N VAL A 2 24.44 22.30 -18.83
CA VAL A 2 24.20 20.99 -18.21
C VAL A 2 22.72 20.88 -17.84
N ASP A 3 22.07 19.78 -18.23
CA ASP A 3 20.66 19.50 -17.94
C ASP A 3 20.54 18.85 -16.56
N TRP A 4 20.22 19.68 -15.57
CA TRP A 4 20.07 19.29 -14.16
C TRP A 4 18.80 18.46 -13.88
N SER A 5 17.90 18.34 -14.86
CA SER A 5 16.63 17.59 -14.74
C SER A 5 16.84 16.07 -14.66
N LYS A 6 18.03 15.58 -15.00
CA LYS A 6 18.39 14.15 -14.99
C LYS A 6 19.00 13.68 -13.68
N LEU A 7 19.16 14.56 -12.70
CA LEU A 7 19.67 14.18 -11.39
C LEU A 7 18.59 13.42 -10.64
N GLU A 8 18.80 12.12 -10.45
CA GLU A 8 17.98 11.33 -9.53
C GLU A 8 18.16 11.87 -8.11
N LYS A 9 17.04 12.17 -7.44
CA LYS A 9 17.06 12.53 -6.03
C LYS A 9 17.64 11.36 -5.23
N ILE A 10 18.66 11.65 -4.42
CA ILE A 10 19.18 10.69 -3.44
C ILE A 10 18.03 10.34 -2.50
N LYS A 11 17.64 9.06 -2.49
CA LYS A 11 16.60 8.56 -1.58
C LYS A 11 17.09 8.68 -0.15
N THR A 12 16.29 9.32 0.70
CA THR A 12 16.54 9.36 2.14
C THR A 12 16.21 8.00 2.78
N PRO A 13 16.73 7.70 3.98
CA PRO A 13 16.31 6.52 4.73
C PRO A 13 14.79 6.44 4.96
N ARG A 14 14.13 7.60 5.06
CA ARG A 14 12.68 7.71 5.15
C ARG A 14 12.00 7.25 3.85
N ASP A 15 12.49 7.68 2.69
CA ASP A 15 11.94 7.28 1.39
C ASP A 15 12.04 5.76 1.17
N LEU A 16 13.10 5.13 1.67
CA LEU A 16 13.27 3.68 1.62
C LEU A 16 12.27 2.96 2.54
N THR A 17 12.09 3.48 3.75
CA THR A 17 11.11 2.95 4.71
C THR A 17 9.68 3.06 4.17
N ASP A 18 9.35 4.21 3.59
CA ASP A 18 8.03 4.46 3.00
C ASP A 18 7.77 3.52 1.79
N GLN A 19 8.79 3.23 0.98
CA GLN A 19 8.69 2.23 -0.11
C GLN A 19 8.44 0.82 0.42
N ILE A 20 9.12 0.42 1.50
CA ILE A 20 8.90 -0.88 2.14
C ILE A 20 7.49 -0.98 2.69
N ASN A 21 7.04 0.04 3.44
CA ASN A 21 5.70 0.09 4.03
C ASN A 21 4.60 0.03 2.95
N LEU A 22 4.80 0.77 1.85
CA LEU A 22 3.89 0.73 0.71
C LEU A 22 3.83 -0.66 0.06
N GLY A 23 4.99 -1.32 -0.09
CA GLY A 23 5.08 -2.67 -0.60
C GLY A 23 4.35 -3.69 0.28
N GLN A 24 4.59 -3.62 1.59
CA GLN A 24 3.92 -4.48 2.57
C GLN A 24 2.41 -4.27 2.61
N ALA A 25 1.94 -3.02 2.57
CA ALA A 25 0.51 -2.73 2.55
C ALA A 25 -0.17 -3.30 1.30
N ARG A 26 0.47 -3.21 0.13
CA ARG A 26 -0.04 -3.79 -1.13
C ARG A 26 -0.04 -5.31 -1.08
N ALA A 27 1.04 -5.92 -0.59
CA ALA A 27 1.15 -7.37 -0.44
C ALA A 27 0.05 -7.89 0.49
N TYR A 28 -0.13 -7.26 1.65
CA TYR A 28 -1.16 -7.65 2.62
C TYR A 28 -2.57 -7.61 2.03
N LEU A 29 -2.94 -6.55 1.30
CA LEU A 29 -4.25 -6.49 0.65
C LEU A 29 -4.40 -7.61 -0.38
N ARG A 30 -3.41 -7.82 -1.25
CA ARG A 30 -3.43 -8.88 -2.27
C ARG A 30 -3.54 -10.28 -1.66
N GLU A 31 -2.78 -10.54 -0.60
CA GLU A 31 -2.73 -11.83 0.08
C GLU A 31 -3.97 -12.11 0.94
N THR A 32 -4.77 -11.08 1.26
CA THR A 32 -6.01 -11.22 2.04
C THR A 32 -7.28 -10.97 1.24
N ASP A 33 -7.18 -10.59 -0.03
CA ASP A 33 -8.34 -10.35 -0.88
C ASP A 33 -9.16 -11.63 -1.09
N TRP A 34 -8.51 -12.77 -1.36
CA TRP A 34 -9.21 -14.06 -1.50
C TRP A 34 -10.04 -14.40 -0.25
N TYR A 35 -9.50 -14.13 0.95
CA TYR A 35 -10.17 -14.41 2.21
C TYR A 35 -11.39 -13.51 2.40
N ALA A 36 -11.26 -12.22 2.06
CA ALA A 36 -12.38 -11.29 2.09
C ALA A 36 -13.49 -11.67 1.09
N PHE A 37 -13.13 -12.19 -0.09
CA PHE A 37 -14.10 -12.68 -1.08
C PHE A 37 -14.79 -13.96 -0.62
N ALA A 38 -14.06 -14.95 -0.10
CA ALA A 38 -14.65 -16.18 0.43
C ALA A 38 -15.70 -15.88 1.53
N LEU A 39 -15.37 -14.97 2.45
CA LEU A 39 -16.31 -14.58 3.51
C LEU A 39 -17.56 -13.88 2.97
N LEU A 40 -17.40 -13.06 1.92
CA LEU A 40 -18.53 -12.41 1.25
C LEU A 40 -19.45 -13.43 0.58
N GLU A 41 -18.89 -14.45 -0.08
CA GLU A 41 -19.66 -15.54 -0.70
C GLU A 41 -20.43 -16.36 0.34
N ASP A 42 -19.82 -16.60 1.49
CA ASP A 42 -20.45 -17.32 2.61
C ASP A 42 -21.42 -16.44 3.43
N GLU A 43 -21.63 -15.17 3.06
CA GLU A 43 -22.37 -14.15 3.81
C GLU A 43 -21.87 -13.97 5.26
N THR A 44 -20.60 -14.31 5.50
CA THR A 44 -19.95 -14.22 6.80
C THR A 44 -19.26 -12.87 6.98
N PRO A 45 -19.33 -12.28 8.20
CA PRO A 45 -18.66 -11.03 8.46
C PRO A 45 -17.13 -11.21 8.49
N ILE A 46 -16.41 -10.25 7.91
CA ILE A 46 -14.95 -10.19 8.01
C ILE A 46 -14.53 -10.04 9.47
N PRO A 47 -13.61 -10.88 9.98
CA PRO A 47 -13.05 -10.75 11.32
C PRO A 47 -12.52 -9.33 11.59
N SER A 48 -12.72 -8.85 12.82
CA SER A 48 -12.45 -7.46 13.19
C SER A 48 -10.97 -7.08 13.05
N ASP A 49 -10.07 -7.99 13.41
CA ASP A 49 -8.62 -7.89 13.24
C ASP A 49 -8.24 -7.73 11.76
N ILE A 50 -8.80 -8.56 10.88
CA ILE A 50 -8.56 -8.49 9.43
C ILE A 50 -9.12 -7.20 8.84
N LYS A 51 -10.31 -6.77 9.31
CA LYS A 51 -10.92 -5.49 8.88
C LYS A 51 -10.04 -4.30 9.27
N VAL A 52 -9.53 -4.28 10.50
CA VAL A 52 -8.63 -3.23 10.99
C VAL A 52 -7.32 -3.22 10.20
N ALA A 53 -6.70 -4.38 10.01
CA ALA A 53 -5.44 -4.49 9.27
C ALA A 53 -5.59 -4.09 7.79
N ARG A 54 -6.69 -4.50 7.13
CA ARG A 54 -6.98 -4.08 5.75
C ARG A 54 -7.24 -2.58 5.66
N THR A 55 -7.89 -1.99 6.67
CA THR A 55 -8.09 -0.54 6.74
C THR A 55 -6.76 0.20 6.90
N ALA A 56 -5.89 -0.28 7.80
CA ALA A 56 -4.56 0.30 8.00
C ALA A 56 -3.72 0.25 6.70
N ALA A 57 -3.70 -0.88 6.00
CA ALA A 57 -3.00 -1.02 4.73
C ALA A 57 -3.51 -0.04 3.66
N ARG A 58 -4.84 0.16 3.56
CA ARG A 58 -5.43 1.15 2.66
C ARG A 58 -5.02 2.58 3.02
N VAL A 59 -4.98 2.91 4.31
CA VAL A 59 -4.51 4.22 4.80
C VAL A 59 -3.04 4.43 4.41
N THR A 60 -2.16 3.46 4.65
CA THR A 60 -0.75 3.52 4.25
C THR A 60 -0.60 3.77 2.75
N ILE A 61 -1.37 3.08 1.91
CA ILE A 61 -1.35 3.30 0.47
C ILE A 61 -1.81 4.72 0.13
N SER A 62 -2.90 5.20 0.73
CA SER A 62 -3.41 6.56 0.45
C SER A 62 -2.43 7.66 0.84
N GLN A 63 -1.60 7.43 1.87
CA GLN A 63 -0.63 8.40 2.37
C GLN A 63 0.69 8.38 1.58
N LEU A 64 1.13 7.20 1.13
CA LEU A 64 2.46 7.00 0.55
C LEU A 64 2.46 6.78 -0.96
N ALA A 65 1.31 6.46 -1.57
CA ALA A 65 1.25 6.29 -3.02
C ALA A 65 1.42 7.65 -3.72
N PRO A 66 2.27 7.72 -4.76
CA PRO A 66 2.33 8.90 -5.59
C PRO A 66 0.96 9.14 -6.24
N PRO A 67 0.57 10.42 -6.48
CA PRO A 67 -0.64 10.71 -7.22
C PRO A 67 -0.60 10.02 -8.58
N PRO A 68 -1.75 9.55 -9.11
CA PRO A 68 -1.80 8.97 -10.44
C PRO A 68 -1.23 9.98 -11.44
N ALA A 69 -0.37 9.52 -12.34
CA ALA A 69 0.12 10.34 -13.44
C ALA A 69 -1.07 10.62 -14.37
N SER A 70 -1.51 11.88 -14.43
CA SER A 70 -2.54 12.37 -15.34
C SER A 70 -2.09 12.37 -16.81
#